data_AF-A0A3Q1CBB7-F1
#
_entry.id   AF-A0A3Q1CBB7-F1
#
_cell.length_a   1.000
_cell.length_b   1.000
_cell.length_c   1.000
_cell.angle_alpha   90.00
_cell.angle_beta   90.00
_cell.angle_gamma   90.00
#
_symmetry.space_group_name_H-M   'P 1'
#
loop_
_entity.id
_entity.type
_entity.pdbx_description
1 polymer ?
#
loop_
_entity_poly.entity_id
_entity_poly.type
_entity_poly.pdbx_seq_one_letter_code
_entity_poly.pdbx_strand_id
1 'polypeptide(L)'
;MDKITEHKVELIDCLRADLFILQHVHAKSMVTDRQYQNLKHASPPDETVIKLIDQVIRKGEETCVQFLQVLKDPEVLKTYPKLKKILNIES
;
A
#
# COMPACT_ATOMS: atom_id res chain seq x y z
N MET A 1 2.86 -14.70 10.13
CA MET A 1 2.46 -13.28 10.16
C MET A 1 2.70 -12.73 8.78
N ASP A 2 1.75 -11.97 8.23
CA ASP A 2 1.94 -11.32 6.94
C ASP A 2 2.99 -10.21 7.05
N LYS A 3 3.92 -10.14 6.08
CA LYS A 3 4.96 -9.10 6.00
C LYS A 3 4.40 -7.68 6.07
N ILE A 4 3.17 -7.49 5.59
CA ILE A 4 2.44 -6.21 5.66
C ILE A 4 2.14 -5.81 7.11
N THR A 5 1.75 -6.76 7.96
CA THR A 5 1.46 -6.50 9.37
C THR A 5 2.74 -6.28 10.17
N GLU A 6 3.80 -7.05 9.88
CA GLU A 6 5.10 -6.95 10.53
C GLU A 6 5.76 -5.58 10.27
N HIS A 7 5.73 -5.11 9.03
CA HIS A 7 6.33 -3.83 8.62
C HIS A 7 5.31 -2.68 8.51
N LYS A 8 4.12 -2.82 9.13
CA LYS A 8 3.01 -1.87 8.94
C LYS A 8 3.41 -0.42 9.15
N VAL A 9 4.15 -0.12 10.22
CA VAL A 9 4.57 1.25 10.57
C VAL A 9 5.56 1.81 9.54
N GLU A 10 6.52 0.99 9.10
CA GLU A 10 7.50 1.37 8.10
C GLU A 10 6.86 1.60 6.72
N LEU A 11 5.88 0.76 6.37
CA LEU A 11 5.09 0.91 5.14
C LEU A 11 4.27 2.19 5.17
N ILE A 12 3.60 2.50 6.28
CA ILE A 12 2.85 3.76 6.44
C ILE A 12 3.82 4.93 6.25
N ASP A 13 4.96 4.94 6.94
CA ASP A 13 5.92 6.05 6.86
C ASP A 13 6.53 6.21 5.46
N CYS A 14 6.74 5.10 4.76
CA CYS A 14 7.25 5.12 3.40
C CYS A 14 6.22 5.63 2.38
N LEU A 15 4.97 5.22 2.52
CA LEU A 15 3.91 5.43 1.53
C LEU A 15 3.12 6.72 1.77
N ARG A 16 3.11 7.26 2.98
CA ARG A 16 2.34 8.46 3.35
C ARG A 16 2.75 9.74 2.62
N ALA A 17 3.92 9.74 2.00
CA ALA A 17 4.48 10.90 1.30
C ALA A 17 3.60 11.38 0.12
N ASP A 18 2.83 10.48 -0.51
CA ASP A 18 1.96 10.83 -1.64
C ASP A 18 0.79 9.84 -1.80
N LEU A 19 -0.06 10.10 -2.80
CA LEU A 19 -1.20 9.24 -3.16
C LEU A 19 -0.89 8.29 -4.34
N PHE A 20 0.39 8.13 -4.74
CA PHE A 20 0.78 7.32 -5.89
C PHE A 20 0.43 5.85 -5.68
N ILE A 21 0.68 5.32 -4.47
CA ILE A 21 0.30 3.94 -4.13
C ILE A 21 -1.20 3.71 -4.26
N LEU A 22 -2.02 4.69 -3.86
CA LEU A 22 -3.49 4.61 -3.93
C LEU A 22 -3.98 4.49 -5.38
N GLN A 23 -3.29 5.14 -6.33
CA GLN A 23 -3.60 5.02 -7.76
C GLN A 23 -3.25 3.62 -8.28
N HIS A 24 -2.13 3.03 -7.86
CA HIS A 24 -1.75 1.68 -8.27
C HIS A 24 -2.68 0.59 -7.73
N VAL A 25 -3.08 0.66 -6.45
CA VAL A 25 -4.07 -0.31 -5.93
C VAL A 25 -5.42 -0.18 -6.61
N HIS A 26 -5.81 1.03 -7.04
CA HIS A 26 -7.04 1.24 -7.81
C HIS A 26 -6.92 0.68 -9.23
N ALA A 27 -5.81 0.94 -9.92
CA ALA A 27 -5.53 0.40 -11.25
C ALA A 27 -5.48 -1.14 -11.28
N LYS A 28 -5.08 -1.77 -10.17
CA LYS A 28 -5.08 -3.24 -9.98
C LYS A 28 -6.41 -3.78 -9.44
N SER A 29 -7.45 -2.94 -9.36
CA SER A 29 -8.80 -3.29 -8.87
C SER A 29 -8.83 -3.89 -7.46
N MET A 30 -7.82 -3.62 -6.64
CA MET A 30 -7.76 -4.08 -5.25
C MET A 30 -8.75 -3.34 -4.34
N VAL A 31 -9.04 -2.10 -4.71
CA VAL A 31 -10.07 -1.25 -4.12
C VAL A 31 -11.09 -0.90 -5.20
N THR A 32 -12.37 -0.86 -4.83
CA THR A 32 -13.42 -0.41 -5.75
C THR A 32 -13.33 1.09 -5.98
N ASP A 33 -13.94 1.59 -7.05
CA ASP A 33 -14.03 3.05 -7.31
C ASP A 33 -14.58 3.80 -6.10
N ARG A 34 -15.60 3.25 -5.44
CA ARG A 34 -16.17 3.84 -4.22
C ARG A 34 -15.16 3.90 -3.08
N GLN A 35 -14.38 2.84 -2.89
CA GLN A 35 -13.32 2.80 -1.86
C GLN A 35 -12.20 3.79 -2.20
N TYR A 36 -11.78 3.87 -3.45
CA TYR A 36 -10.80 4.83 -3.93
C TYR A 36 -11.25 6.27 -3.70
N GLN A 37 -12.47 6.63 -4.10
CA GLN A 37 -13.02 7.97 -3.90
C GLN A 37 -13.15 8.29 -2.41
N ASN A 38 -13.63 7.34 -1.60
CA ASN A 38 -13.69 7.52 -0.15
C ASN A 38 -12.29 7.77 0.43
N LEU A 39 -11.28 7.00 0.04
CA LEU A 39 -9.90 7.15 0.52
C LEU A 39 -9.30 8.49 0.08
N LYS A 40 -9.47 8.85 -1.19
CA LYS A 40 -8.98 10.11 -1.77
C LYS A 40 -9.61 11.36 -1.11
N HIS A 41 -10.86 11.27 -0.69
CA HIS A 41 -11.60 12.39 -0.10
C HIS A 41 -11.68 12.36 1.43
N ALA A 42 -11.25 11.27 2.09
CA ALA A 42 -11.51 11.08 3.52
C ALA A 42 -10.67 11.97 4.42
N SER A 43 -9.41 12.26 4.08
CA SER A 43 -8.42 12.78 5.04
C SER A 43 -7.13 13.27 4.36
N PRO A 44 -6.15 13.84 5.11
CA PRO A 44 -4.78 14.04 4.63
C PRO A 44 -4.15 12.73 4.09
N PRO A 45 -3.10 12.82 3.25
CA PRO A 45 -2.43 11.65 2.65
C PRO A 45 -1.99 10.60 3.69
N ASP A 46 -1.52 11.05 4.86
CA ASP A 46 -1.08 10.20 5.96
C ASP A 46 -2.17 9.24 6.45
N GLU A 47 -3.38 9.76 6.73
CA GLU A 47 -4.50 8.93 7.18
C GLU A 47 -5.03 8.01 6.07
N THR A 48 -4.91 8.45 4.82
CA THR A 48 -5.37 7.68 3.65
C THR A 48 -4.57 6.39 3.52
N VAL A 49 -3.25 6.47 3.68
CA VAL A 49 -2.34 5.31 3.62
C VAL A 49 -2.57 4.37 4.79
N ILE A 50 -2.78 4.89 6.00
CA ILE A 50 -3.13 4.07 7.18
C ILE A 50 -4.40 3.26 6.90
N LYS A 51 -5.46 3.94 6.45
CA LYS A 51 -6.75 3.30 6.13
C LYS A 51 -6.61 2.26 5.01
N LEU A 52 -5.77 2.52 4.00
CA LEU A 52 -5.51 1.56 2.93
C LEU A 52 -4.87 0.27 3.47
N ILE A 53 -3.78 0.40 4.24
CA ILE A 53 -3.06 -0.76 4.79
C ILE A 53 -3.94 -1.54 5.77
N ASP A 54 -4.72 -0.84 6.60
CA ASP A 54 -5.71 -1.47 7.48
C ASP A 54 -6.77 -2.25 6.71
N GLN A 55 -7.27 -1.70 5.60
CA GLN A 55 -8.23 -2.40 4.74
C GLN A 55 -7.62 -3.66 4.10
N VAL A 56 -6.37 -3.58 3.63
CA VAL A 56 -5.64 -4.72 3.07
C VAL A 56 -5.52 -5.83 4.10
N ILE A 57 -5.04 -5.51 5.31
CA ILE A 57 -4.90 -6.49 6.40
C ILE A 57 -6.27 -7.08 6.78
N ARG A 58 -7.31 -6.24 6.88
CA ARG A 58 -8.66 -6.68 7.28
C ARG A 58 -9.33 -7.60 6.25
N LYS A 59 -9.03 -7.43 4.95
CA LYS A 59 -9.57 -8.29 3.89
C LYS A 59 -8.95 -9.69 3.89
N GLY A 60 -7.78 -9.86 4.51
CA GLY A 60 -7.12 -11.15 4.70
C GLY A 60 -5.93 -11.39 3.76
N GLU A 61 -5.34 -12.57 3.91
CA GLU A 61 -4.04 -12.94 3.33
C GLU A 61 -3.98 -12.79 1.80
N GLU A 62 -5.04 -13.14 1.07
CA GLU A 62 -5.08 -12.98 -0.39
C GLU A 62 -4.88 -11.52 -0.82
N THR A 63 -5.52 -10.59 -0.11
CA THR A 63 -5.37 -9.15 -0.40
C THR A 63 -3.98 -8.66 0.02
N CYS A 64 -3.42 -9.17 1.11
CA CYS A 64 -2.03 -8.89 1.50
C CYS A 64 -1.04 -9.34 0.42
N VAL A 65 -1.22 -10.53 -0.16
CA VAL A 65 -0.37 -11.05 -1.25
C VAL A 65 -0.48 -10.18 -2.49
N GLN A 66 -1.69 -9.81 -2.91
CA GLN A 66 -1.90 -8.88 -4.02
C GLN A 66 -1.24 -7.53 -3.76
N PHE A 67 -1.33 -7.02 -2.53
CA PHE A 67 -0.75 -5.73 -2.17
C PHE A 67 0.78 -5.79 -2.20
N LEU A 68 1.36 -6.89 -1.72
CA LEU A 68 2.78 -7.15 -1.83
C LEU A 68 3.26 -7.20 -3.29
N GLN A 69 2.44 -7.72 -4.22
CA GLN A 69 2.77 -7.68 -5.65
C GLN A 69 2.79 -6.25 -6.19
N VAL A 70 1.86 -5.39 -5.75
CA VAL A 70 1.87 -3.96 -6.10
C VAL A 70 3.11 -3.27 -5.55
N LEU A 71 3.47 -3.52 -4.28
CA LEU A 71 4.66 -2.92 -3.68
C LEU A 71 5.97 -3.38 -4.34
N LYS A 72 5.96 -4.54 -4.98
CA LYS A 72 7.09 -5.09 -5.76
C LYS A 72 7.11 -4.62 -7.21
N ASP A 73 6.10 -3.87 -7.66
CA ASP A 73 6.06 -3.35 -9.02
C ASP A 73 7.27 -2.42 -9.26
N PRO A 74 8.03 -2.60 -10.36
CA PRO A 74 9.18 -1.75 -10.67
C PRO A 74 8.87 -0.25 -10.65
N GLU A 75 7.68 0.17 -11.05
CA GLU A 75 7.27 1.58 -10.98
C GLU A 75 7.12 2.06 -9.55
N VAL A 76 6.49 1.24 -8.69
CA VAL A 76 6.32 1.52 -7.26
C VAL A 76 7.66 1.53 -6.53
N LEU A 77 8.56 0.61 -6.85
CA LEU A 77 9.91 0.57 -6.26
C LEU A 77 10.79 1.73 -6.74
N LYS A 78 10.53 2.31 -7.92
CA LYS A 78 11.21 3.54 -8.38
C LYS A 78 10.74 4.76 -7.58
N THR A 79 9.44 4.87 -7.32
CA THR A 79 8.86 5.97 -6.53
C THR A 79 9.23 5.83 -5.06
N TYR A 80 9.21 4.62 -4.51
CA TYR A 80 9.50 4.34 -3.10
C TYR A 80 10.68 3.36 -2.95
N PRO A 81 11.93 3.82 -3.16
CA PRO A 81 13.10 2.95 -3.08
C PRO A 81 13.30 2.29 -1.71
N LYS A 82 12.78 2.91 -0.63
CA LYS A 82 12.82 2.35 0.73
C LYS A 82 12.03 1.04 0.86
N LEU A 83 11.03 0.78 0.01
CA LEU A 83 10.26 -0.47 0.03
C LEU A 83 11.13 -1.70 -0.20
N LYS A 84 12.21 -1.61 -0.99
CA LYS A 84 13.13 -2.74 -1.19
C LYS A 84 13.75 -3.21 0.11
N LYS A 85 14.13 -2.27 0.98
CA LYS A 85 14.70 -2.56 2.29
C LYS A 85 13.64 -3.11 3.25
N ILE A 86 12.45 -2.51 3.28
CA ILE A 86 11.34 -2.91 4.15
C ILE A 86 10.87 -4.34 3.80
N LEU A 87 10.75 -4.65 2.52
CA LEU A 87 10.24 -5.96 2.06
C LEU A 87 11.33 -7.04 1.97
N ASN A 88 12.58 -6.68 2.29
CA ASN A 88 13.79 -7.46 2.10
C ASN A 88 13.87 -8.07 0.68
N ILE A 89 13.66 -7.24 -0.33
CA ILE A 89 13.83 -7.61 -1.73
C ILE A 89 15.32 -7.44 -2.04
N GLU A 90 16.08 -8.52 -1.88
CA GLU A 90 17.47 -8.57 -2.31
C GLU A 90 17.53 -8.36 -3.83
N SER A 91 18.48 -7.52 -4.27
CA SER A 91 18.72 -7.19 -5.68
C SER A 91 19.67 -8.20 -6.32
#